data_AF-A0A7V9UV88-F1
#
_entry.id   AF-A0A7V9UV88-F1
#
_cell.length_a   1.000
_cell.length_b   1.000
_cell.length_c   1.000
_cell.angle_alpha   90.00
_cell.angle_beta   90.00
_cell.angle_gamma   90.00
#
_symmetry.space_group_name_H-M   'P 1'
#
loop_
_entity.id
_entity.type
_entity.pdbx_description
1 polymer ?
#
loop_
_entity_poly.entity_id
_entity_poly.type
_entity_poly.pdbx_seq_one_letter_code
_entity_poly.pdbx_strand_id
1 'polypeptide(L)'
;GWLVNLIMGWWAMYPPFFREEKEASKREFDKFALRKVIQLASEGRANVIGFHPEGKRNLSENPYDFLPAQPGIGKIIYSAQPQVVPVFIAGLGNDLKKQVLGNWTGGRKVRIWFGEPLDLSEFYKKSDRLRTHKEIGDFLMKKIAELAEQDKEKYGSF
;
A
#
# COMPACT_ATOMS: atom_id res chain seq x y z
N GLY A 1 -15.79 -7.30 -3.18
CA GLY A 1 -14.77 -6.53 -3.93
C GLY A 1 -15.41 -5.38 -4.69
N TRP A 2 -16.08 -5.67 -5.80
CA TRP A 2 -16.64 -4.69 -6.73
C TRP A 2 -17.62 -3.67 -6.13
N LEU A 3 -18.60 -4.10 -5.33
CA LEU A 3 -19.55 -3.18 -4.67
C LEU A 3 -18.86 -2.23 -3.66
N VAL A 4 -17.82 -2.71 -2.96
CA VAL A 4 -17.04 -1.87 -2.04
C VAL A 4 -16.15 -0.89 -2.81
N ASN A 5 -15.55 -1.30 -3.93
CA ASN A 5 -14.81 -0.38 -4.81
C ASN A 5 -15.72 0.73 -5.38
N LEU A 6 -16.94 0.39 -5.78
CA LEU A 6 -17.94 1.38 -6.22
C LEU A 6 -18.28 2.36 -5.08
N ILE A 7 -18.65 1.86 -3.90
CA ILE A 7 -19.17 2.68 -2.80
C ILE A 7 -18.06 3.50 -2.11
N MET A 8 -16.88 2.90 -1.89
CA MET A 8 -15.81 3.51 -1.11
C MET A 8 -14.72 4.17 -1.96
N GLY A 9 -14.45 3.59 -3.13
CA GLY A 9 -13.37 4.04 -4.01
C GLY A 9 -13.85 4.79 -5.25
N TRP A 10 -15.17 4.87 -5.50
CA TRP A 10 -15.73 5.39 -6.76
C TRP A 10 -15.05 4.81 -8.01
N TRP A 11 -14.80 3.49 -8.00
CA TRP A 11 -14.04 2.76 -9.03
C TRP A 11 -12.53 3.07 -9.13
N ALA A 12 -11.99 3.91 -8.25
CA ALA A 12 -10.58 4.26 -8.28
C ALA A 12 -9.65 3.12 -7.83
N MET A 13 -10.16 2.04 -7.22
CA MET A 13 -9.33 0.87 -6.93
C MET A 13 -9.24 -0.05 -8.15
N TYR A 14 -8.02 -0.33 -8.58
CA TYR A 14 -7.77 -1.37 -9.57
C TYR A 14 -8.16 -2.75 -8.99
N PRO A 15 -8.62 -3.71 -9.80
CA PRO A 15 -8.90 -5.06 -9.32
C PRO A 15 -7.72 -5.67 -8.54
N PRO A 16 -7.99 -6.44 -7.48
CA PRO A 16 -6.94 -6.98 -6.62
C PRO A 16 -6.05 -7.99 -7.38
N PHE A 17 -4.79 -8.11 -6.98
CA PHE A 17 -3.92 -9.20 -7.39
C PHE A 17 -4.36 -10.51 -6.74
N PHE A 18 -4.35 -11.63 -7.48
CA PHE A 18 -4.85 -12.92 -7.02
C PHE A 18 -3.71 -13.89 -6.63
N ARG A 19 -3.43 -13.99 -5.31
CA ARG A 19 -2.29 -14.77 -4.80
C ARG A 19 -2.35 -16.30 -4.96
N GLU A 20 -3.54 -16.91 -4.93
CA GLU A 20 -3.71 -18.36 -4.63
C GLU A 20 -4.33 -19.16 -5.78
N GLU A 21 -4.05 -18.79 -7.02
CA GLU A 21 -4.79 -19.31 -8.16
C GLU A 21 -3.96 -20.32 -8.95
N LYS A 22 -4.45 -21.57 -9.03
CA LYS A 22 -4.01 -22.55 -10.04
C LYS A 22 -4.53 -22.20 -11.44
N GLU A 23 -5.50 -21.29 -11.53
CA GLU A 23 -6.13 -20.86 -12.77
C GLU A 23 -5.20 -19.97 -13.60
N ALA A 24 -4.93 -20.39 -14.84
CA ALA A 24 -4.07 -19.66 -15.76
C ALA A 24 -4.60 -18.26 -16.08
N SER A 25 -5.92 -18.09 -16.17
CA SER A 25 -6.57 -16.81 -16.46
C SER A 25 -6.28 -15.74 -15.40
N LYS A 26 -6.35 -16.09 -14.12
CA LYS A 26 -6.09 -15.14 -13.01
C LYS A 26 -4.61 -14.75 -12.96
N ARG A 27 -3.71 -15.68 -13.26
CA ARG A 27 -2.26 -15.39 -13.38
C ARG A 27 -1.96 -14.46 -14.55
N GLU A 28 -2.59 -14.66 -15.70
CA GLU A 28 -2.42 -13.76 -16.84
C GLU A 28 -2.99 -12.38 -16.56
N PHE A 29 -4.11 -12.29 -15.83
CA PHE A 29 -4.65 -11.03 -15.36
C PHE A 29 -3.69 -10.31 -14.39
N ASP A 30 -3.08 -11.01 -13.43
CA ASP A 30 -2.09 -10.44 -12.52
C ASP A 30 -0.86 -9.89 -13.27
N LYS A 31 -0.35 -10.65 -14.25
CA LYS A 31 0.75 -10.19 -15.10
C LYS A 31 0.36 -8.93 -15.89
N PHE A 32 -0.86 -8.89 -16.42
CA PHE A 32 -1.40 -7.72 -17.10
C PHE A 32 -1.51 -6.52 -16.16
N ALA A 33 -2.11 -6.70 -14.99
CA ALA A 33 -2.28 -5.67 -13.98
C ALA A 33 -0.92 -5.08 -13.54
N LEU A 34 0.07 -5.95 -13.30
CA LEU A 34 1.42 -5.53 -12.95
C LEU A 34 2.06 -4.67 -14.06
N ARG A 35 2.00 -5.14 -15.32
CA ARG A 35 2.50 -4.37 -16.47
C ARG A 35 1.78 -3.02 -16.60
N LYS A 36 0.47 -2.99 -16.37
CA LYS A 36 -0.31 -1.75 -16.47
C LYS A 36 0.06 -0.76 -15.38
N VAL A 37 0.25 -1.21 -14.13
CA VAL A 37 0.70 -0.34 -13.04
C VAL A 37 2.10 0.19 -13.30
N ILE A 38 3.02 -0.65 -13.79
CA ILE A 38 4.36 -0.19 -14.20
C ILE A 38 4.25 0.89 -15.29
N GLN A 39 3.46 0.66 -16.33
CA GLN A 39 3.23 1.64 -17.39
C GLN A 39 2.71 2.97 -16.82
N LEU A 40 1.65 2.92 -16.01
CA LEU A 40 1.05 4.12 -15.41
C LEU A 40 2.01 4.86 -14.46
N ALA A 41 2.84 4.12 -13.73
CA ALA A 41 3.84 4.69 -12.83
C ALA A 41 5.05 5.28 -13.58
N SER A 42 5.35 4.79 -14.79
CA SER A 42 6.43 5.31 -15.65
C SER A 42 6.00 6.51 -16.51
N GLU A 43 4.71 6.61 -16.86
CA GLU A 43 4.19 7.71 -17.67
C GLU A 43 4.02 8.96 -16.80
N GLY A 44 4.74 10.05 -17.11
CA GLY A 44 4.75 11.33 -16.37
C GLY A 44 3.44 12.13 -16.37
N ARG A 45 2.29 11.49 -16.63
CA ARG A 45 0.96 12.11 -16.65
C ARG A 45 0.31 12.04 -15.27
N ALA A 46 0.94 12.65 -14.26
CA ALA A 46 0.36 12.92 -12.94
C ALA A 46 -0.48 11.78 -12.30
N ASN A 47 -0.09 10.52 -12.51
CA ASN A 47 -0.80 9.37 -11.93
C ASN A 47 -0.46 9.25 -10.45
N VAL A 48 -1.47 9.28 -9.59
CA VAL A 48 -1.31 9.01 -8.15
C VAL A 48 -1.78 7.59 -7.87
N ILE A 49 -0.88 6.74 -7.37
CA ILE A 49 -1.14 5.31 -7.16
C ILE A 49 -0.93 5.00 -5.68
N GLY A 50 -2.02 4.67 -4.98
CA GLY A 50 -1.94 4.12 -3.62
C GLY A 50 -1.66 2.62 -3.67
N PHE A 51 -0.64 2.16 -2.94
CA PHE A 51 -0.26 0.75 -2.90
C PHE A 51 0.06 0.31 -1.48
N HIS A 52 -0.52 -0.80 -1.03
CA HIS A 52 -0.19 -1.41 0.26
C HIS A 52 0.92 -2.43 0.05
N PRO A 53 2.15 -2.22 0.56
CA PRO A 53 3.28 -3.13 0.34
C PRO A 53 3.00 -4.57 0.79
N GLU A 54 2.15 -4.72 1.80
CA GLU A 54 1.70 -5.99 2.36
C GLU A 54 0.84 -6.83 1.40
N GLY A 55 0.23 -6.19 0.39
CA GLY A 55 -0.61 -6.83 -0.63
C GLY A 55 -1.99 -7.30 -0.14
N LYS A 56 -2.30 -7.14 1.15
CA LYS A 56 -3.61 -7.42 1.73
C LYS A 56 -3.88 -6.45 2.88
N ARG A 57 -5.14 -6.38 3.29
CA ARG A 57 -5.53 -5.63 4.49
C ARG A 57 -5.02 -6.37 5.74
N ASN A 58 -4.35 -5.66 6.65
CA ASN A 58 -4.14 -6.16 8.01
C ASN A 58 -5.46 -6.06 8.81
N LEU A 59 -5.86 -7.16 9.44
CA LEU A 59 -7.08 -7.26 10.24
C LEU A 59 -6.81 -7.18 11.75
N SER A 60 -5.56 -6.95 12.17
CA SER A 60 -5.24 -6.66 13.57
C SER A 60 -6.02 -5.43 14.06
N GLU A 61 -6.38 -5.44 15.35
CA GLU A 61 -6.99 -4.28 16.01
C GLU A 61 -5.95 -3.21 16.36
N ASN A 62 -4.68 -3.60 16.45
CA ASN A 62 -3.57 -2.69 16.69
C ASN A 62 -3.08 -2.09 15.36
N PRO A 63 -3.23 -0.77 15.13
CA PRO A 63 -2.82 -0.14 13.87
C PRO A 63 -1.30 -0.07 13.68
N TYR A 64 -0.52 -0.39 14.72
CA TYR A 64 0.95 -0.41 14.67
C TYR A 64 1.51 -1.80 14.34
N ASP A 65 0.67 -2.82 14.19
CA ASP A 65 1.09 -4.12 13.70
C ASP A 65 1.14 -4.08 12.17
N PHE A 66 2.26 -4.50 11.59
CA PHE A 66 2.45 -4.58 10.15
C PHE A 66 2.58 -6.02 9.68
N LEU A 67 2.03 -6.31 8.50
CA LEU A 67 2.32 -7.55 7.79
C LEU A 67 3.64 -7.39 7.01
N PRO A 68 4.31 -8.51 6.68
CA PRO A 68 5.50 -8.45 5.84
C PRO A 68 5.20 -7.91 4.44
N ALA A 69 6.09 -7.07 3.92
CA ALA A 69 6.04 -6.61 2.53
C ALA A 69 6.11 -7.77 1.54
N GLN A 70 5.36 -7.63 0.45
CA GLN A 70 5.46 -8.50 -0.72
C GLN A 70 6.46 -7.93 -1.72
N PRO A 71 7.22 -8.77 -2.44
CA PRO A 71 8.19 -8.29 -3.42
C PRO A 71 7.56 -7.56 -4.61
N GLY A 72 6.26 -7.75 -4.88
CA GLY A 72 5.57 -7.16 -6.03
C GLY A 72 5.70 -5.63 -6.11
N ILE A 73 5.60 -4.92 -4.99
CA ILE A 73 5.76 -3.46 -4.97
C ILE A 73 7.20 -3.05 -5.32
N GLY A 74 8.19 -3.81 -4.85
CA GLY A 74 9.59 -3.60 -5.19
C GLY A 74 9.85 -3.81 -6.68
N LYS A 75 9.18 -4.77 -7.33
CA LYS A 75 9.27 -4.96 -8.79
C LYS A 75 8.72 -3.75 -9.53
N ILE A 76 7.55 -3.24 -9.12
CA ILE A 76 6.93 -2.05 -9.74
C ILE A 76 7.89 -0.86 -9.64
N ILE A 77 8.39 -0.56 -8.44
CA ILE A 77 9.26 0.59 -8.19
C ILE A 77 10.59 0.45 -8.91
N TYR A 78 11.19 -0.74 -8.92
CA TYR A 78 12.44 -0.97 -9.64
C TYR A 78 12.29 -0.75 -11.14
N SER A 79 11.19 -1.24 -11.73
CA SER A 79 10.94 -1.12 -13.17
C SER A 79 10.48 0.27 -13.60
N ALA A 80 9.65 0.94 -12.79
CA ALA A 80 9.05 2.22 -13.16
C ALA A 80 9.84 3.45 -12.65
N GLN A 81 10.66 3.27 -11.60
CA GLN A 81 11.39 4.33 -10.90
C GLN A 81 10.54 5.58 -10.59
N PRO A 82 9.33 5.43 -10.02
CA PRO A 82 8.49 6.58 -9.70
C PRO A 82 9.03 7.31 -8.46
N GLN A 83 8.56 8.54 -8.24
CA GLN A 83 8.65 9.15 -6.92
C GLN A 83 7.80 8.35 -5.93
N VAL A 84 8.38 7.97 -4.80
CA VAL A 84 7.70 7.18 -3.76
C VAL A 84 7.60 7.99 -2.48
N VAL A 85 6.38 8.13 -1.94
CA VAL A 85 6.11 8.81 -0.67
C VAL A 85 5.50 7.79 0.30
N PRO A 86 6.12 7.53 1.47
CA PRO A 86 5.55 6.62 2.45
C PRO A 86 4.36 7.27 3.14
N VAL A 87 3.31 6.49 3.38
CA VAL A 87 2.10 6.97 4.04
C VAL A 87 1.70 5.99 5.13
N PHE A 88 1.46 6.49 6.34
CA PHE A 88 0.89 5.73 7.44
C PHE A 88 -0.54 6.23 7.72
N ILE A 89 -1.47 5.30 7.93
CA ILE A 89 -2.88 5.61 8.19
C ILE A 89 -3.34 4.87 9.44
N ALA A 90 -3.84 5.62 10.42
CA ALA A 90 -4.43 5.09 11.65
C ALA A 90 -5.89 5.56 11.80
N GLY A 91 -6.62 4.89 12.69
CA GLY A 91 -8.02 5.24 12.98
C GLY A 91 -9.06 4.58 12.06
N LEU A 92 -8.62 3.86 11.02
CA LEU A 92 -9.50 3.05 10.18
C LEU A 92 -9.71 1.65 10.79
N GLY A 93 -10.84 1.44 11.48
CA GLY A 93 -11.25 0.11 11.97
C GLY A 93 -11.72 -0.86 10.88
N ASN A 94 -11.92 -2.13 11.24
CA ASN A 94 -12.38 -3.19 10.30
C ASN A 94 -13.89 -3.17 10.02
N ASP A 95 -14.67 -2.45 10.82
CA ASP A 95 -16.12 -2.32 10.66
C ASP A 95 -16.49 -1.00 9.99
N LEU A 96 -16.79 -1.09 8.69
CA LEU A 96 -17.15 0.05 7.85
C LEU A 96 -18.46 0.72 8.31
N LYS A 97 -19.42 -0.06 8.82
CA LYS A 97 -20.70 0.49 9.29
C LYS A 97 -20.49 1.31 10.57
N LYS A 98 -19.66 0.82 11.50
CA LYS A 98 -19.28 1.57 12.70
C LYS A 98 -18.51 2.84 12.38
N GLN A 99 -17.63 2.82 11.37
CA GLN A 99 -16.94 4.03 10.92
C GLN A 99 -17.92 5.08 10.38
N VAL A 100 -18.83 4.69 9.50
CA VAL A 100 -19.82 5.60 8.92
C VAL A 100 -20.70 6.19 10.02
N LEU A 101 -21.23 5.37 10.93
CA LEU A 101 -22.03 5.85 12.04
C LEU A 101 -21.22 6.76 13.00
N GLY A 102 -19.94 6.45 13.18
CA GLY A 102 -18.98 7.24 13.94
C GLY A 102 -18.83 8.68 13.46
N ASN A 103 -19.12 8.98 12.19
CA ASN A 103 -19.11 10.36 11.69
C ASN A 103 -20.14 11.26 12.41
N TRP A 104 -21.24 10.69 12.90
CA TRP A 104 -22.29 11.42 13.61
C TRP A 104 -22.19 11.31 15.14
N THR A 105 -21.49 10.31 15.66
CA THR A 105 -21.43 10.00 17.11
C THR A 105 -20.07 10.25 17.76
N GLY A 106 -19.08 10.77 17.02
CA GLY A 106 -17.74 11.07 17.55
C GLY A 106 -16.79 9.87 17.54
N GLY A 107 -16.78 9.10 16.45
CA GLY A 107 -15.91 7.94 16.24
C GLY A 107 -14.41 8.27 16.22
N ARG A 108 -13.59 7.21 16.19
CA ARG A 108 -12.11 7.35 16.16
C ARG A 108 -11.69 8.17 14.94
N LYS A 109 -10.95 9.26 15.17
CA LYS A 109 -10.42 10.13 14.11
C LYS A 109 -9.46 9.36 13.22
N VAL A 110 -9.65 9.46 11.90
CA VAL A 110 -8.67 9.00 10.90
C VAL A 110 -7.49 9.95 10.92
N ARG A 111 -6.28 9.39 10.97
CA ARG A 111 -5.02 10.13 11.00
C ARG A 111 -4.15 9.62 9.87
N ILE A 112 -3.55 10.54 9.13
CA ILE A 112 -2.72 10.23 7.97
C ILE A 112 -1.41 10.99 8.13
N TRP A 113 -0.30 10.28 7.99
CA TRP A 113 1.04 10.82 8.03
C TRP A 113 1.70 10.58 6.68
N PHE A 114 2.15 11.65 6.05
CA PHE A 114 2.95 11.60 4.83
C PHE A 114 4.41 11.81 5.22
N GLY A 115 5.30 10.92 4.77
CA GLY A 115 6.73 11.15 4.89
C GLY A 115 7.29 11.94 3.70
N GLU A 116 8.60 12.13 3.73
CA GLU A 116 9.33 12.73 2.62
C GLU A 116 9.46 11.77 1.43
N PRO A 117 9.60 12.27 0.20
CA PRO A 117 9.95 11.45 -0.95
C PRO A 117 11.21 10.62 -0.69
N LEU A 118 11.17 9.32 -1.02
CA LEU A 118 12.27 8.40 -0.76
C LEU A 118 13.32 8.45 -1.87
N ASP A 119 14.59 8.52 -1.47
CA ASP A 119 15.70 8.18 -2.36
C ASP A 119 15.88 6.66 -2.39
N LEU A 120 15.80 6.10 -3.60
CA LEU A 120 15.91 4.67 -3.87
C LEU A 120 17.09 4.35 -4.82
N SER A 121 17.93 5.35 -5.11
CA SER A 121 19.03 5.26 -6.08
C SER A 121 19.98 4.07 -5.80
N GLU A 122 20.27 3.78 -4.54
CA GLU A 122 21.10 2.65 -4.13
C GLU A 122 20.51 1.27 -4.50
N PHE A 123 19.18 1.15 -4.53
CA PHE A 123 18.53 -0.10 -4.96
C PHE A 123 18.62 -0.29 -6.47
N TYR A 124 18.58 0.79 -7.25
CA TYR A 124 18.67 0.75 -8.71
C TYR A 124 20.06 0.37 -9.22
N LYS A 125 21.10 0.47 -8.39
CA LYS A 125 22.45 -0.03 -8.68
C LYS A 125 22.57 -1.55 -8.56
N LYS A 126 21.61 -2.21 -7.90
CA LYS A 126 21.60 -3.68 -7.72
C LYS A 126 21.01 -4.35 -8.96
N SER A 127 21.07 -5.68 -9.04
CA SER A 127 20.43 -6.41 -10.12
C SER A 127 18.91 -6.51 -9.96
N ASP A 128 18.19 -6.56 -11.09
CA ASP A 128 16.73 -6.78 -11.15
C ASP A 128 16.39 -8.23 -10.80
N ARG A 129 16.24 -8.53 -9.51
CA ARG A 129 15.92 -9.87 -8.99
C ARG A 129 15.00 -9.79 -7.78
N LEU A 130 14.31 -10.90 -7.52
CA LEU A 130 13.35 -11.02 -6.42
C LEU A 130 13.88 -10.52 -5.07
N ARG A 131 15.16 -10.81 -4.78
CA ARG A 131 15.83 -10.34 -3.57
C ARG A 131 15.86 -8.82 -3.48
N THR A 132 16.26 -8.14 -4.56
CA THR A 132 16.29 -6.66 -4.63
C THR A 132 14.89 -6.08 -4.45
N HIS A 133 13.88 -6.71 -5.07
CA HIS A 133 12.48 -6.26 -4.91
C HIS A 133 11.99 -6.41 -3.47
N LYS A 134 12.36 -7.50 -2.79
CA LYS A 134 12.04 -7.70 -1.38
C LYS A 134 12.74 -6.67 -0.49
N GLU A 135 14.03 -6.40 -0.74
CA GLU A 135 14.80 -5.38 -0.03
C GLU A 135 14.17 -3.98 -0.17
N ILE A 136 13.68 -3.61 -1.36
CA ILE A 136 12.92 -2.38 -1.56
C ILE A 136 11.65 -2.40 -0.70
N GLY A 137 10.84 -3.47 -0.78
CA GLY A 137 9.60 -3.57 0.00
C GLY A 137 9.82 -3.44 1.51
N ASP A 138 10.87 -4.05 2.03
CA ASP A 138 11.23 -3.98 3.46
C ASP A 138 11.70 -2.58 3.87
N PHE A 139 12.45 -1.90 3.00
CA PHE A 139 12.83 -0.51 3.21
C PHE A 139 11.60 0.41 3.28
N LEU A 140 10.61 0.22 2.40
CA LEU A 140 9.36 0.98 2.46
C LEU A 140 8.62 0.76 3.77
N MET A 141 8.51 -0.49 4.23
CA MET A 141 7.83 -0.81 5.50
C MET A 141 8.55 -0.18 6.70
N LYS A 142 9.89 -0.15 6.69
CA LYS A 142 10.65 0.59 7.69
C LYS A 142 10.28 2.08 7.71
N LYS A 143 10.17 2.71 6.55
CA LYS A 143 9.78 4.12 6.43
C LYS A 143 8.34 4.39 6.87
N ILE A 144 7.42 3.46 6.60
CA ILE A 144 6.04 3.55 7.10
C ILE A 144 6.01 3.36 8.62
N ALA A 145 6.82 2.46 9.18
CA ALA A 145 6.91 2.25 10.62
C ALA A 145 7.49 3.47 11.36
N GLU A 146 8.46 4.17 10.78
CA GLU A 146 8.96 5.45 11.32
C GLU A 146 7.83 6.49 11.48
N LEU A 147 6.88 6.55 10.54
CA LEU A 147 5.68 7.42 10.65
C LEU A 147 4.68 6.90 11.68
N ALA A 148 4.57 5.58 11.83
CA ALA A 148 3.69 4.94 12.80
C ALA A 148 4.13 5.23 14.23
N GLU A 149 5.44 5.23 14.50
CA GLU A 149 5.97 5.63 15.81
C GLU A 149 5.66 7.10 16.13
N GLN A 150 5.72 8.01 15.15
CA GLN A 150 5.29 9.41 15.36
C GLN A 150 3.80 9.52 15.74
N ASP A 151 2.93 8.73 15.09
CA ASP A 151 1.52 8.65 15.47
C ASP A 151 1.35 8.11 16.89
N LYS A 152 2.12 7.08 17.24
CA LYS A 152 2.09 6.43 18.55
C LYS A 152 2.59 7.34 19.66
N GLU A 153 3.65 8.09 19.45
CA GLU A 153 4.14 9.08 20.43
C GLU A 153 3.09 10.16 20.71
N LYS A 154 2.32 10.56 19.69
CA LYS A 154 1.33 11.63 19.81
C LYS A 154 -0.05 11.17 20.28
N TYR A 155 -0.44 9.93 19.94
CA TYR A 155 -1.80 9.43 20.12
C TYR A 155 -1.89 8.02 20.74
N GLY A 156 -0.76 7.36 20.98
CA GLY A 156 -0.68 6.09 21.69
C GLY A 156 -0.96 6.33 23.17
N SER A 157 -2.23 6.19 23.55
CA SER A 157 -2.60 6.08 24.96
C SER A 157 -1.88 4.87 25.57
N PHE A 158 -1.21 5.05 26.72
CA PHE A 158 -0.75 3.96 27.59
C PHE A 158 -1.94 3.21 28.21
#